data_AF-A0A953ISP6-F1
#
_entry.id   AF-A0A953ISP6-F1
#
_cell.length_a   1.000
_cell.length_b   1.000
_cell.length_c   1.000
_cell.angle_alpha   90.00
_cell.angle_beta   90.00
_cell.angle_gamma   90.00
#
_symmetry.space_group_name_H-M   'P 1'
#
loop_
_entity.id
_entity.type
_entity.pdbx_description
1 polymer ?
#
loop_
_entity_poly.entity_id
_entity_poly.type
_entity_poly.pdbx_seq_one_letter_code
_entity_poly.pdbx_strand_id
1 'polypeptide(L)'
;VEDKDYSIALHYRLAPQLGGQVMDAVAAIYDRAGVNSFEILPGKSVVEIKPRGFNKGVGLKYLMRHAPFAGRRPVFVGDDTTDHAAFAVLPDFKGIGYSVGGIVPGASFNFDGPKDVRLWLEDMSRGVAVEAR
;
A
#
# COMPACT_ATOMS: atom_id res chain seq x y z
N VAL A 1 14.38 15.13 0.07
CA VAL A 1 14.31 14.10 1.13
C VAL A 1 13.05 14.39 1.92
N GLU A 2 12.27 13.36 2.24
CA GLU A 2 11.11 13.42 3.13
C GLU A 2 11.39 12.50 4.31
N ASP A 3 11.37 13.05 5.52
CA ASP A 3 11.47 12.30 6.76
C ASP A 3 10.05 12.02 7.27
N LYS A 4 9.73 10.74 7.51
CA LYS A 4 8.42 10.27 7.97
C LYS A 4 8.49 9.68 9.38
N ASP A 5 9.50 10.06 10.16
CA ASP A 5 9.87 9.57 11.50
C ASP A 5 10.34 8.09 11.54
N TYR A 6 9.58 7.19 10.91
CA TYR A 6 9.86 5.75 10.88
C TYR A 6 10.35 5.25 9.53
N SER A 7 10.31 6.09 8.50
CA SER A 7 10.88 5.82 7.18
C SER A 7 11.41 7.11 6.56
N ILE A 8 12.29 6.96 5.56
CA ILE A 8 12.80 8.07 4.77
C ILE A 8 12.44 7.83 3.32
N ALA A 9 11.91 8.86 2.65
CA ALA A 9 11.63 8.82 1.22
C ALA A 9 12.51 9.80 0.44
N LEU A 10 13.14 9.30 -0.61
CA LEU A 10 13.98 10.05 -1.53
C LEU A 10 13.24 10.22 -2.85
N HIS A 11 12.62 11.39 -3.01
CA HIS A 11 11.90 11.76 -4.23
C HIS A 11 12.84 12.30 -5.29
N TYR A 12 12.69 11.82 -6.51
CA TYR A 12 13.43 12.30 -7.69
C TYR A 12 12.50 12.64 -8.85
N ARG A 13 11.21 12.90 -8.57
CA ARG A 13 10.21 13.25 -9.60
C ARG A 13 10.57 14.47 -10.44
N LEU A 14 11.20 15.48 -9.82
CA LEU A 14 11.65 16.69 -10.51
C LEU A 14 13.03 16.55 -11.17
N ALA A 15 13.70 15.41 -10.97
CA ALA A 15 15.01 15.10 -11.56
C ALA A 15 15.06 13.60 -11.94
N PRO A 16 14.19 13.12 -12.84
CA PRO A 16 14.08 11.69 -13.16
C PRO A 16 15.39 11.08 -13.67
N GLN A 17 16.23 11.87 -14.34
CA GLN A 17 17.56 11.47 -14.80
C GLN A 17 18.52 11.06 -13.67
N LEU A 18 18.25 11.49 -12.43
CA LEU A 18 19.05 11.13 -11.26
C LEU A 18 18.58 9.84 -10.57
N GLY A 19 17.48 9.22 -11.02
CA GLY A 19 16.88 8.06 -10.34
C GLY A 19 17.86 6.89 -10.15
N GLY A 20 18.68 6.58 -11.16
CA GLY A 20 19.71 5.55 -11.05
C GLY A 20 20.76 5.88 -9.99
N GLN A 21 21.27 7.11 -9.99
CA GLN A 21 22.26 7.56 -9.00
C GLN A 21 21.70 7.53 -7.57
N VAL A 22 20.41 7.87 -7.40
CA VAL A 22 19.73 7.77 -6.10
C VAL A 22 19.68 6.31 -5.64
N MET A 23 19.29 5.38 -6.52
CA MET A 23 19.25 3.95 -6.20
C MET A 23 20.64 3.41 -5.80
N ASP A 24 21.67 3.73 -6.58
CA ASP A 24 23.04 3.28 -6.32
C ASP A 24 23.58 3.82 -4.99
N ALA A 25 23.33 5.10 -4.71
CA ALA A 25 23.74 5.73 -3.46
C ALA A 25 23.04 5.09 -2.24
N VAL A 26 21.74 4.82 -2.36
CA VAL A 26 20.97 4.16 -1.29
C VAL A 26 21.45 2.74 -1.06
N ALA A 27 21.67 1.96 -2.13
CA ALA A 27 22.19 0.60 -2.03
C ALA A 27 23.57 0.58 -1.34
N ALA A 28 24.50 1.46 -1.76
CA ALA A 28 25.82 1.57 -1.15
C ALA A 28 25.78 1.98 0.33
N ILE A 29 24.84 2.82 0.74
CA ILE A 29 24.64 3.16 2.16
C ILE A 29 24.10 1.95 2.93
N TYR A 30 23.09 1.27 2.39
CA TYR A 30 22.46 0.10 2.99
C TYR A 30 23.47 -1.04 3.21
N ASP A 31 24.28 -1.35 2.19
CA ASP A 31 25.30 -2.40 2.25
C ASP A 31 26.38 -2.09 3.29
N ARG A 32 26.85 -0.84 3.35
CA ARG A 32 27.83 -0.41 4.36
C ARG A 32 27.29 -0.43 5.77
N ALA A 33 26.01 -0.09 5.96
CA ALA A 33 25.40 -0.09 7.27
C ALA A 33 25.24 -1.50 7.84
N GLY A 34 25.14 -2.54 6.99
CA GLY A 34 25.01 -3.93 7.41
C GLY A 34 23.75 -4.23 8.22
N VAL A 35 22.74 -3.35 8.15
CA VAL A 35 21.51 -3.43 8.93
C VAL A 35 20.41 -4.16 8.15
N ASN A 36 20.16 -5.42 8.51
CA ASN A 36 19.09 -6.22 7.91
C ASN A 36 17.69 -5.87 8.41
N SER A 37 17.58 -4.99 9.41
CA SER A 37 16.32 -4.53 10.00
C SER A 37 15.54 -3.55 9.11
N PHE A 38 16.12 -3.08 8.00
CA PHE A 38 15.48 -2.19 7.04
C PHE A 38 15.31 -2.87 5.68
N GLU A 39 14.48 -2.29 4.83
CA GLU A 39 14.33 -2.64 3.42
C GLU A 39 14.26 -1.39 2.54
N ILE A 40 14.71 -1.53 1.30
CA ILE A 40 14.62 -0.49 0.26
C ILE A 40 13.44 -0.84 -0.64
N LEU A 41 12.51 0.11 -0.79
CA LEU A 41 11.30 -0.02 -1.58
C LEU A 41 11.30 1.02 -2.71
N PRO A 42 11.54 0.59 -3.97
CA PRO A 42 11.36 1.45 -5.12
C PRO A 42 9.87 1.76 -5.34
N GLY A 43 9.58 3.01 -5.65
CA GLY A 43 8.24 3.50 -6.00
C GLY A 43 8.27 4.45 -7.19
N LYS A 44 7.12 5.05 -7.52
CA LYS A 44 6.99 5.94 -8.67
C LYS A 44 7.72 7.28 -8.46
N SER A 45 8.96 7.35 -8.96
CA SER A 45 9.87 8.48 -8.79
C SER A 45 10.29 8.74 -7.34
N VAL A 46 10.35 7.67 -6.54
CA VAL A 46 10.73 7.72 -5.13
C VAL A 46 11.41 6.42 -4.72
N VAL A 47 12.37 6.49 -3.80
CA VAL A 47 12.90 5.34 -3.07
C VAL A 47 12.56 5.51 -1.60
N GLU A 48 11.90 4.54 -0.99
CA GLU A 48 11.61 4.54 0.44
C GLU A 48 12.52 3.56 1.18
N ILE A 49 13.10 3.99 2.30
CA ILE A 49 13.83 3.14 3.24
C ILE A 49 13.00 3.04 4.52
N LYS A 50 12.64 1.82 4.94
CA LYS A 50 11.78 1.60 6.11
C LYS A 50 12.12 0.30 6.84
N PRO A 51 11.66 0.09 8.08
CA PRO A 51 11.81 -1.16 8.80
C PRO A 51 11.25 -2.36 8.03
N ARG A 52 12.05 -3.42 7.95
CA ARG A 52 11.69 -4.67 7.29
C ARG A 52 10.49 -5.31 8.00
N GLY A 53 9.57 -5.86 7.21
CA GLY A 53 8.44 -6.63 7.72
C GLY A 53 7.22 -5.80 8.12
N PHE A 54 7.29 -4.46 8.04
CA PHE A 54 6.14 -3.59 8.21
C PHE A 54 5.49 -3.30 6.86
N ASN A 55 4.34 -3.91 6.58
CA ASN A 55 3.58 -3.65 5.36
C ASN A 55 2.07 -3.58 5.66
N LYS A 56 1.29 -3.14 4.67
CA LYS A 56 -0.16 -2.96 4.82
C LYS A 56 -0.89 -4.26 5.18
N GLY A 57 -0.38 -5.43 4.77
CA GLY A 57 -0.90 -6.74 5.19
C GLY A 57 -0.70 -7.04 6.67
N VAL A 58 0.46 -6.68 7.23
CA VAL A 58 0.70 -6.76 8.68
C VAL A 58 -0.22 -5.81 9.43
N GLY A 59 -0.38 -4.58 8.94
CA GLY A 59 -1.34 -3.61 9.49
C GLY A 59 -2.78 -4.13 9.47
N LEU A 60 -3.22 -4.72 8.36
CA LEU A 60 -4.56 -5.32 8.25
C LEU A 60 -4.73 -6.45 9.26
N LYS A 61 -3.79 -7.40 9.33
CA LYS A 61 -3.82 -8.50 10.30
C LYS A 61 -3.86 -7.98 11.74
N TYR A 62 -3.13 -6.91 12.03
CA TYR A 62 -3.17 -6.25 13.33
C TYR A 62 -4.56 -5.68 13.61
N LEU A 63 -5.13 -4.86 12.72
CA LEU A 63 -6.46 -4.29 12.90
C LEU A 63 -7.51 -5.37 13.13
N MET A 64 -7.51 -6.43 12.32
CA MET A 64 -8.48 -7.53 12.42
C MET A 64 -8.43 -8.31 13.74
N ARG A 65 -7.38 -8.15 14.55
CA ARG A 65 -7.29 -8.73 15.91
C ARG A 65 -7.82 -7.82 17.01
N HIS A 66 -8.15 -6.56 16.71
CA HIS A 66 -8.49 -5.54 17.70
C HIS A 66 -9.86 -4.93 17.45
N ALA A 67 -10.56 -4.55 18.52
CA ALA A 67 -11.79 -3.75 18.40
C ALA A 67 -11.49 -2.38 17.75
N PRO A 68 -12.42 -1.80 16.97
CA PRO A 68 -13.74 -2.34 16.62
C PRO A 68 -13.74 -3.31 15.41
N PHE A 69 -12.58 -3.64 14.85
CA PHE A 69 -12.46 -4.41 13.61
C PHE A 69 -12.56 -5.93 13.81
N ALA A 70 -12.22 -6.43 15.00
CA ALA A 70 -12.30 -7.84 15.34
C ALA A 70 -13.69 -8.42 15.04
N GLY A 71 -13.72 -9.57 14.36
CA GLY A 71 -14.95 -10.26 13.95
C GLY A 71 -15.68 -9.64 12.75
N ARG A 72 -15.22 -8.50 12.21
CA ARG A 72 -15.78 -7.91 10.98
C ARG A 72 -15.15 -8.53 9.73
N ARG A 73 -15.76 -8.27 8.58
CA ARG A 73 -15.20 -8.60 7.26
C ARG A 73 -14.46 -7.37 6.74
N PRO A 74 -13.14 -7.42 6.46
CA PRO A 74 -12.42 -6.27 5.95
C PRO A 74 -12.82 -5.98 4.50
N VAL A 75 -12.97 -4.69 4.19
CA VAL A 75 -13.01 -4.18 2.83
C VAL A 75 -11.77 -3.31 2.65
N PHE A 76 -10.97 -3.63 1.64
CA PHE A 76 -9.72 -2.92 1.37
C PHE A 76 -9.72 -2.36 -0.05
N VAL A 77 -9.32 -1.09 -0.19
CA VAL A 77 -9.25 -0.38 -1.47
C VAL A 77 -7.83 0.17 -1.64
N GLY A 78 -7.16 -0.15 -2.75
CA GLY A 78 -5.76 0.27 -3.00
C GLY A 78 -5.42 0.38 -4.47
N ASP A 79 -4.41 1.18 -4.81
CA ASP A 79 -4.06 1.57 -6.18
C ASP A 79 -2.61 1.24 -6.57
N ASP A 80 -1.75 0.89 -5.60
CA ASP A 80 -0.31 0.73 -5.84
C ASP A 80 0.22 -0.64 -5.41
N THR A 81 1.40 -1.00 -5.89
CA THR A 81 2.18 -2.20 -5.56
C THR A 81 2.33 -2.44 -4.05
N THR A 82 2.39 -1.37 -3.25
CA THR A 82 2.47 -1.48 -1.78
C THR A 82 1.21 -2.12 -1.15
N ASP A 83 0.08 -2.09 -1.86
CA ASP A 83 -1.20 -2.67 -1.44
C ASP A 83 -1.28 -4.18 -1.64
N HIS A 84 -0.40 -4.77 -2.44
CA HIS A 84 -0.38 -6.21 -2.71
C HIS A 84 -0.32 -7.04 -1.43
N ALA A 85 0.45 -6.56 -0.44
CA ALA A 85 0.55 -7.22 0.86
C ALA A 85 -0.78 -7.23 1.62
N ALA A 86 -1.61 -6.19 1.46
CA ALA A 86 -2.95 -6.15 2.05
C ALA A 86 -3.92 -7.07 1.29
N PHE A 87 -3.91 -7.05 -0.05
CA PHE A 87 -4.75 -7.94 -0.85
C PHE A 87 -4.47 -9.42 -0.55
N ALA A 88 -3.19 -9.80 -0.41
CA ALA A 88 -2.78 -11.18 -0.14
C ALA A 88 -3.33 -11.75 1.18
N VAL A 89 -3.64 -10.89 2.17
CA VAL A 89 -4.14 -11.33 3.47
C VAL A 89 -5.67 -11.26 3.60
N LEU A 90 -6.39 -10.68 2.65
CA LEU A 90 -7.85 -10.60 2.69
C LEU A 90 -8.54 -11.96 2.76
N PRO A 91 -8.10 -13.01 2.02
CA PRO A 91 -8.73 -14.32 2.08
C PRO A 91 -8.77 -14.92 3.49
N ASP A 92 -7.74 -14.67 4.32
CA ASP A 92 -7.67 -15.13 5.73
C ASP A 92 -8.87 -14.64 6.56
N PHE A 93 -9.50 -13.53 6.16
CA PHE A 93 -10.61 -12.88 6.85
C PHE A 93 -11.91 -12.87 6.03
N LYS A 94 -11.98 -13.65 4.94
CA LYS A 94 -13.07 -13.61 3.96
C LYS A 94 -13.33 -12.18 3.44
N GLY A 95 -12.29 -11.35 3.40
CA GLY A 95 -12.36 -9.94 3.02
C GLY A 95 -12.60 -9.72 1.53
N ILE A 96 -12.89 -8.48 1.15
CA ILE A 96 -13.07 -8.05 -0.24
C ILE A 96 -12.04 -6.97 -0.58
N GLY A 97 -11.37 -7.13 -1.71
CA GLY A 97 -10.36 -6.19 -2.21
C GLY A 97 -10.85 -5.47 -3.48
N TYR A 98 -10.68 -4.16 -3.53
CA TYR A 98 -10.91 -3.34 -4.72
C TYR A 98 -9.60 -2.68 -5.14
N SER A 99 -9.22 -2.88 -6.40
CA SER A 99 -8.13 -2.12 -7.04
C SER A 99 -8.65 -0.82 -7.63
N VAL A 100 -7.79 0.18 -7.88
CA VAL A 100 -8.19 1.48 -8.42
C VAL A 100 -7.25 1.90 -9.55
N GLY A 101 -7.82 2.29 -10.69
CA GLY A 101 -7.06 2.77 -11.85
C GLY A 101 -6.37 1.67 -12.66
N GLY A 102 -6.60 0.40 -12.33
CA GLY A 102 -6.00 -0.74 -13.00
C GLY A 102 -6.13 -2.02 -12.18
N ILE A 103 -6.10 -3.16 -12.87
CA ILE A 103 -6.25 -4.47 -12.24
C ILE A 103 -4.99 -4.82 -11.44
N VAL A 104 -5.15 -4.96 -10.13
CA VAL A 104 -4.07 -5.39 -9.22
C VAL A 104 -4.24 -6.86 -8.84
N PRO A 105 -3.19 -7.70 -8.93
CA PRO A 105 -3.25 -9.08 -8.48
C PRO A 105 -3.70 -9.21 -7.01
N GLY A 106 -4.70 -10.06 -6.78
CA GLY A 106 -5.28 -10.31 -5.46
C GLY A 106 -6.47 -9.41 -5.10
N ALA A 107 -6.74 -8.35 -5.86
CA ALA A 107 -8.01 -7.64 -5.76
C ALA A 107 -9.15 -8.48 -6.37
N SER A 108 -10.34 -8.40 -5.77
CA SER A 108 -11.55 -9.08 -6.26
C SER A 108 -12.25 -8.27 -7.36
N PHE A 109 -12.15 -6.94 -7.28
CA PHE A 109 -12.80 -5.99 -8.19
C PHE A 109 -11.86 -4.83 -8.54
N ASN A 110 -12.26 -3.99 -9.49
CA ASN A 110 -11.51 -2.81 -9.92
C ASN A 110 -12.43 -1.61 -10.12
N PHE A 111 -12.02 -0.46 -9.58
CA PHE A 111 -12.56 0.85 -9.93
C PHE A 111 -11.73 1.48 -11.04
N ASP A 112 -12.37 2.14 -12.00
CA ASP A 112 -11.66 2.83 -13.09
C ASP A 112 -10.84 4.01 -12.59
N GLY A 113 -11.24 4.62 -11.48
CA GLY A 113 -10.39 5.56 -10.77
C GLY A 113 -10.94 6.07 -9.43
N PRO A 114 -10.23 7.01 -8.79
CA PRO A 114 -10.59 7.54 -7.48
C PRO A 114 -11.97 8.23 -7.42
N LYS A 115 -12.54 8.61 -8.57
CA LYS A 115 -13.90 9.17 -8.64
C LYS A 115 -14.93 8.10 -8.30
N ASP A 116 -14.78 6.89 -8.84
CA ASP A 116 -15.75 5.81 -8.67
C ASP A 116 -15.73 5.26 -7.25
N VAL A 117 -14.55 5.22 -6.61
CA VAL A 117 -14.42 4.92 -5.18
C VAL A 117 -15.27 5.86 -4.33
N ARG A 118 -15.24 7.17 -4.62
CA ARG A 118 -15.99 8.18 -3.86
C ARG A 118 -17.49 8.05 -4.05
N LEU A 119 -17.94 7.81 -5.28
CA LEU A 119 -19.36 7.56 -5.57
C LEU A 119 -19.84 6.29 -4.84
N TRP A 120 -19.03 5.23 -4.87
CA TRP A 120 -19.32 3.99 -4.15
C TRP A 120 -19.42 4.18 -2.63
N LEU A 121 -18.50 4.94 -2.02
CA LEU A 121 -18.57 5.30 -0.60
C LEU A 121 -19.81 6.14 -0.25
N GLU A 122 -20.19 7.07 -1.12
CA GLU A 122 -21.39 7.90 -0.95
C GLU A 122 -22.66 7.05 -0.98
N ASP A 123 -22.79 6.15 -1.96
CA ASP A 123 -23.93 5.23 -2.07
C ASP A 123 -24.05 4.31 -0.84
N MET A 124 -22.93 3.75 -0.37
CA MET A 124 -22.91 2.95 0.86
C MET A 124 -23.34 3.75 2.09
N SER A 125 -22.92 5.01 2.20
CA SER A 125 -23.30 5.88 3.33
C SER A 125 -24.81 6.16 3.37
N ARG A 126 -25.47 6.10 2.22
CA ARG A 126 -26.91 6.28 2.05
C ARG A 126 -27.71 4.98 2.20
N GLY A 127 -27.05 3.85 2.46
CA GLY A 127 -27.70 2.54 2.60
C GLY A 127 -28.18 1.94 1.28
N VAL A 128 -27.69 2.44 0.14
CA VAL A 128 -27.96 1.81 -1.16
C VAL A 128 -27.18 0.50 -1.19
N ALA A 129 -27.84 -0.60 -1.53
CA ALA A 129 -27.17 -1.89 -1.70
C ALA A 129 -26.22 -1.79 -2.90
N VAL A 130 -24.94 -1.55 -2.63
CA VAL A 130 -23.92 -1.50 -3.66
C VAL A 130 -23.41 -2.91 -3.88
N GLU A 131 -24.11 -3.68 -4.71
CA GLU A 131 -23.52 -4.88 -5.28
C GLU A 131 -22.25 -4.45 -6.03
N ALA A 132 -21.16 -5.16 -5.76
CA ALA A 132 -19.85 -4.87 -6.31
C ALA A 132 -19.95 -4.83 -7.85
N ARG A 133 -19.77 -3.64 -8.43
CA ARG A 133 -19.54 -3.49 -9.87
C ARG A 133 -18.14 -3.98 -10.22
#